data_AF-J6K6T1-F1
#
_entry.id   AF-J6K6T1-F1
#
_cell.length_a   1.000
_cell.length_b   1.000
_cell.length_c   1.000
_cell.angle_alpha   90.00
_cell.angle_beta   90.00
_cell.angle_gamma   90.00
#
_symmetry.space_group_name_H-M   'P 1'
#
loop_
_entity.id
_entity.type
_entity.pdbx_description
1 polymer ?
#
loop_
_entity_poly.entity_id
_entity_poly.type
_entity_poly.pdbx_seq_one_letter_code
_entity_poly.pdbx_strand_id
1 'polypeptide(L)' 'MKMFLTRLGYQSKMIVNGDTSQIDLPRGTTSGLVHAERTLKQIKKIDFVNFEASDVVRHPVVAEIIKAYEKADLHQE' A
#
# COMPACT_ATOMS: atom_id res chain seq x y z
N MET A 1 2.34 3.04 -13.52
CA MET A 1 2.85 1.66 -13.37
C MET A 1 3.30 0.97 -14.64
N LYS A 2 2.56 1.01 -15.77
CA LYS A 2 2.94 0.33 -17.02
C LYS A 2 4.42 0.48 -17.41
N MET A 3 4.91 1.72 -17.48
CA MET A 3 6.29 2.04 -17.87
C MET A 3 7.37 1.38 -16.99
N PHE A 4 7.08 1.18 -15.69
CA PHE A 4 8.00 0.56 -14.75
C PHE A 4 7.99 -0.97 -14.82
N LEU A 5 6.79 -1.58 -14.75
CA LEU A 5 6.64 -3.04 -14.74
C LEU A 5 7.15 -3.70 -16.03
N THR A 6 7.06 -3.00 -17.17
CA THR A 6 7.57 -3.50 -18.45
C THR A 6 9.10 -3.47 -18.56
N ARG A 7 9.82 -3.02 -17.54
CA ARG A 7 11.30 -3.04 -17.51
C ARG A 7 11.88 -4.31 -16.90
N LEU A 8 11.03 -5.25 -16.43
CA LEU A 8 11.48 -6.51 -15.86
C LEU A 8 12.19 -7.37 -16.92
N GLY A 9 13.47 -7.68 -16.66
CA GLY A 9 14.29 -8.51 -17.52
C GLY A 9 14.22 -10.01 -17.21
N TYR A 10 14.95 -10.82 -17.99
CA TYR A 10 15.08 -12.25 -17.76
C TYR A 10 15.78 -12.55 -16.43
N GLN A 11 15.36 -13.64 -15.77
CA GLN A 11 15.90 -14.10 -14.48
C GLN A 11 15.81 -13.05 -13.34
N SER A 12 14.97 -12.03 -13.49
CA SER A 12 14.75 -11.01 -12.47
C SER A 12 13.49 -11.26 -11.66
N LYS A 13 13.44 -10.70 -10.46
CA LYS A 13 12.22 -10.56 -9.63
C LYS A 13 12.00 -9.08 -9.34
N MET A 14 10.73 -8.69 -9.17
CA MET A 14 10.36 -7.33 -8.82
C MET A 14 9.31 -7.39 -7.73
N ILE A 15 9.49 -6.57 -6.70
CA ILE A 15 8.55 -6.37 -5.61
C ILE A 15 8.21 -4.88 -5.62
N VAL A 16 6.92 -4.58 -5.66
CA VAL A 16 6.40 -3.22 -5.55
C VAL A 16 5.57 -3.16 -4.27
N ASN A 17 5.87 -2.21 -3.41
CA ASN A 17 5.13 -1.96 -2.18
C ASN A 17 4.53 -0.55 -2.23
N GLY A 18 3.43 -0.35 -1.50
CA GLY A 18 2.85 0.95 -1.21
C GLY A 18 1.63 0.82 -0.32
N ASP A 19 1.16 1.95 0.20
CA ASP A 19 -0.04 2.04 1.04
C ASP A 19 -1.17 2.69 0.22
N THR A 20 -2.26 1.97 0.01
CA THR A 20 -3.41 2.46 -0.76
C THR A 20 -4.22 3.52 -0.01
N SER A 21 -4.05 3.66 1.30
CA SER A 21 -4.68 4.70 2.12
C SER A 21 -3.95 6.05 2.04
N GLN A 22 -2.68 6.06 1.60
CA GLN A 22 -1.83 7.25 1.53
C GLN A 22 -1.61 7.69 0.09
N ILE A 23 -2.69 8.13 -0.57
CA ILE A 23 -2.63 8.66 -1.94
C ILE A 23 -2.51 10.19 -1.88
N ASP A 24 -1.32 10.69 -2.17
CA ASP A 24 -0.95 12.12 -2.16
C ASP A 24 -1.03 12.78 -3.56
N LEU A 25 -1.77 12.17 -4.49
CA LEU A 25 -1.85 12.62 -5.87
C LEU A 25 -2.86 13.78 -6.04
N PRO A 26 -2.68 14.63 -7.08
CA PRO A 26 -3.65 15.67 -7.42
C PRO A 26 -5.06 15.10 -7.59
N ARG A 27 -6.08 15.87 -7.21
CA ARG A 27 -7.49 15.45 -7.30
C ARG A 27 -7.83 14.94 -8.71
N GLY A 28 -8.53 13.81 -8.78
CA GLY A 28 -8.90 13.15 -10.03
C GLY A 28 -7.82 12.27 -10.64
N THR A 29 -6.60 12.28 -10.09
CA THR A 29 -5.53 11.38 -10.54
C THR A 29 -5.75 9.99 -9.95
N THR A 30 -5.78 8.97 -10.81
CA THR A 30 -5.86 7.58 -10.35
C THR A 30 -4.51 7.10 -9.84
N SER A 31 -4.47 6.49 -8.65
CA SER A 31 -3.26 5.87 -8.12
C SER A 31 -2.72 4.78 -9.06
N GLY A 32 -1.42 4.85 -9.33
CA GLY A 32 -0.73 3.84 -10.13
C GLY A 32 -0.81 2.44 -9.50
N LEU A 33 -0.73 2.36 -8.17
CA LEU A 33 -0.78 1.09 -7.42
C LEU A 33 -2.16 0.45 -7.55
N VAL A 34 -3.22 1.22 -7.25
CA VAL A 34 -4.62 0.77 -7.37
C VAL A 34 -4.96 0.37 -8.81
N HIS A 35 -4.52 1.17 -9.78
CA HIS A 35 -4.71 0.85 -11.20
C HIS A 35 -3.98 -0.44 -11.60
N ALA A 36 -2.74 -0.64 -11.14
CA ALA A 36 -1.97 -1.84 -11.43
C ALA A 36 -2.59 -3.10 -10.82
N GLU A 37 -3.03 -3.02 -9.57
CA GLU A 37 -3.73 -4.13 -8.91
C GLU A 37 -4.96 -4.57 -9.71
N ARG A 38 -5.85 -3.64 -10.05
CA ARG A 38 -7.05 -3.93 -10.85
C ARG A 38 -6.72 -4.50 -12.22
N THR A 39 -5.72 -3.94 -12.90
CA THR A 39 -5.36 -4.32 -14.28
C THR A 39 -4.68 -5.68 -14.35
N LEU A 40 -3.87 -6.02 -13.36
CA LEU A 40 -2.97 -7.18 -13.41
C LEU A 40 -3.49 -8.37 -12.58
N LYS A 41 -4.62 -8.23 -11.89
CA LYS A 41 -5.24 -9.26 -11.02
C LYS A 41 -5.40 -10.64 -11.66
N GLN A 42 -5.53 -10.72 -12.99
CA GLN A 42 -5.74 -11.98 -13.72
C GLN A 42 -4.44 -12.63 -14.23
N ILE A 43 -3.28 -11.99 -14.03
CA ILE A 43 -1.99 -12.51 -14.48
C ILE A 43 -1.46 -13.48 -13.44
N LYS A 44 -1.55 -14.79 -13.71
CA LYS A 44 -1.13 -15.89 -12.81
C LYS A 44 0.32 -15.84 -12.31
N LYS A 45 1.19 -15.02 -12.91
CA LYS A 45 2.60 -14.86 -12.53
C LYS A 45 2.83 -13.68 -11.59
N ILE A 46 1.79 -12.96 -11.21
CA ILE A 46 1.85 -11.80 -10.32
C ILE A 46 0.99 -12.10 -9.11
N ASP A 47 1.61 -12.10 -7.93
CA ASP A 47 0.91 -12.23 -6.67
C ASP A 47 0.69 -10.86 -6.04
N PHE A 48 -0.46 -10.70 -5.38
CA PHE A 48 -0.80 -9.54 -4.57
C PHE A 48 -0.81 -9.95 -3.11
N VAL A 49 0.07 -9.32 -2.33
CA VAL A 49 0.22 -9.58 -0.90
C VAL A 49 -0.26 -8.33 -0.17
N ASN A 50 -1.39 -8.44 0.52
CA ASN A 50 -1.95 -7.38 1.35
C ASN A 50 -1.60 -7.66 2.80
N PHE A 51 -1.10 -6.63 3.48
CA PHE A 51 -0.81 -6.69 4.90
C PHE A 51 -1.97 -6.09 5.70
N GLU A 52 -2.27 -6.70 6.82
CA GLU A 52 -3.22 -6.20 7.80
C GLU A 52 -2.50 -5.50 8.95
N ALA A 53 -3.26 -4.80 9.80
CA ALA A 53 -2.70 -4.12 10.96
C ALA A 53 -1.95 -5.07 11.91
N SER A 54 -2.34 -6.35 11.94
CA SER A 54 -1.69 -7.43 12.70
C SER A 54 -0.31 -7.81 12.19
N ASP A 55 0.00 -7.55 10.91
CA ASP A 55 1.31 -7.86 10.32
C ASP A 55 2.37 -6.79 10.68
N VAL A 56 1.94 -5.67 11.26
CA VAL A 56 2.82 -4.55 11.57
C VAL A 56 3.36 -4.67 12.99
N VAL A 57 4.62 -5.06 13.10
CA VAL A 57 5.37 -5.02 14.36
C VAL A 57 5.79 -3.57 14.64
N ARG A 58 5.21 -2.98 15.69
CA ARG A 58 5.53 -1.61 16.14
C ARG A 58 6.29 -1.66 17.45
N HIS A 59 7.18 -0.70 17.65
CA HIS A 59 7.76 -0.45 18.95
C HIS A 59 6.64 -0.12 19.96
N PRO A 60 6.67 -0.63 21.22
CA PRO A 60 5.60 -0.41 22.19
C PRO A 60 5.19 1.06 22.35
N VAL A 61 6.17 1.97 22.43
CA VAL A 61 5.94 3.42 22.51
C VAL A 61 5.18 3.96 21.29
N VAL A 62 5.47 3.47 20.08
CA VAL A 62 4.76 3.91 18.86
C VAL A 62 3.30 3.46 18.91
N ALA A 63 3.04 2.24 19.41
CA ALA A 63 1.67 1.77 19.59
C ALA A 63 0.90 2.60 20.62
N GLU A 64 1.54 3.04 21.70
CA GLU A 64 0.94 3.94 22.69
C GLU A 64 0.63 5.32 22.10
N ILE A 65 1.54 5.88 21.30
CA ILE A 65 1.33 7.15 20.58
C ILE A 65 0.11 7.04 19.67
N ILE A 66 0.03 5.99 18.83
CA ILE A 66 -1.11 5.78 17.92
C ILE A 66 -2.42 5.71 18.72
N LYS A 67 -2.47 4.92 19.79
CA LYS A 67 -3.67 4.82 20.65
C LYS A 67 -4.07 6.15 21.29
N ALA A 68 -3.11 7.02 21.59
CA ALA A 68 -3.39 8.34 22.14
C ALA A 68 -4.05 9.25 21.10
N TYR A 69 -3.55 9.24 19.85
CA TYR A 69 -4.15 9.99 18.75
C TYR A 69 -5.54 9.46 18.37
N GLU A 70 -5.71 8.13 18.24
CA GLU A 70 -7.01 7.52 17.95
C GLU A 70 -8.08 7.93 18.98
N LYS A 71 -7.72 7.98 20.27
CA LYS A 71 -8.63 8.45 21.32
C LYS A 71 -8.97 9.93 21.18
N ALA A 72 -8.01 10.77 20.82
CA ALA A 72 -8.23 12.20 20.66
C ALA A 72 -9.19 12.48 19.47
N ASP A 73 -8.99 11.79 18.36
CA ASP A 73 -9.82 11.95 17.16
C ASP A 73 -11.27 11.48 17.40
N LEU A 74 -11.47 10.42 18.20
CA LEU A 74 -12.80 9.94 18.61
C LEU A 74 -13.59 10.91 19.49
N HIS A 75 -12.95 11.89 20.14
CA HIS A 75 -13.62 12.89 20.98
C HIS A 75 -13.96 14.18 20.21
N GLN A 76 -13.72 14.21 18.89
CA GLN A 76 -14.07 15.33 18.02
C GLN A 76 -15.36 15.10 17.21
N GLU A 77 -16.05 13.98 17.41
CA GLU A 77 -17.44 13.72 16.97
C GLU A 77 -18.43 13.89 18.13
#